data_AF-A0A3L9G7U0-F1
#
_entry.id   AF-A0A3L9G7U0-F1
#
_cell.length_a   1.000
_cell.length_b   1.000
_cell.length_c   1.000
_cell.angle_alpha   90.00
_cell.angle_beta   90.00
_cell.angle_gamma   90.00
#
_symmetry.space_group_name_H-M   'P 1'
#
loop_
_entity.id
_entity.type
_entity.pdbx_description
1 polymer ?
#
loop_
_entity_poly.entity_id
_entity_poly.type
_entity_poly.pdbx_seq_one_letter_code
_entity_poly.pdbx_strand_id
1 'polypeptide(L)'
;TPTRGIGDRTLDVVRQTSRDRQLTLWQACRELLQEKALAGRAASALQRFMELIDALAQETADMPLHVQTDRVIKDSGLRTMYEQEKGEKGQTRIENLEELVTATRQFSYNEEDEDLMPLQAFLSHAALEAGEGQADTWQDAVQLMTLHSAKGLEFPQVFIVGMEEGMFPSQMSLDEGGRLEEERRLAYVGVTRAMQK
;
A
#
# COMPACT_ATOMS: atom_id res chain seq x y z
N THR A 1 6.60 11.35 4.08
CA THR A 1 6.59 11.96 2.73
C THR A 1 7.44 13.21 2.76
N PRO A 2 8.14 13.53 1.64
CA PRO A 2 9.00 14.71 1.57
C PRO A 2 8.23 15.98 1.92
N THR A 3 8.83 16.86 2.73
CA THR A 3 8.19 18.11 3.14
C THR A 3 8.08 19.05 1.95
N ARG A 4 6.86 19.54 1.67
CA ARG A 4 6.58 20.43 0.52
C ARG A 4 6.35 21.89 0.90
N GLY A 5 6.40 22.21 2.20
CA GLY A 5 6.04 23.53 2.71
C GLY A 5 4.53 23.85 2.62
N ILE A 6 3.69 22.84 2.37
CA ILE A 6 2.24 22.92 2.44
C ILE A 6 1.84 22.52 3.86
N GLY A 7 1.37 23.49 4.65
CA GLY A 7 0.92 23.25 6.02
C GLY A 7 -0.57 22.91 6.12
N ASP A 8 -1.00 22.46 7.30
CA ASP A 8 -2.37 22.02 7.57
C ASP A 8 -3.41 23.07 7.21
N ARG A 9 -3.18 24.34 7.56
CA ARG A 9 -4.09 25.44 7.22
C ARG A 9 -4.29 25.61 5.71
N THR A 10 -3.23 25.41 4.91
CA THR A 10 -3.34 25.46 3.44
C THR A 10 -4.16 24.27 2.94
N LEU A 11 -3.92 23.08 3.47
CA LEU A 11 -4.69 21.87 3.13
C LEU A 11 -6.17 22.02 3.48
N ASP A 12 -6.48 22.63 4.62
CA ASP A 12 -7.86 22.86 5.05
C ASP A 12 -8.59 23.83 4.13
N VAL A 13 -7.93 24.90 3.68
CA VAL A 13 -8.50 25.83 2.67
C VAL A 13 -8.76 25.10 1.35
N VAL A 14 -7.84 24.25 0.89
CA VAL A 14 -8.03 23.43 -0.32
C VAL A 14 -9.21 22.47 -0.16
N ARG A 15 -9.29 21.76 0.97
CA ARG A 15 -10.39 20.82 1.26
C ARG A 15 -11.74 21.54 1.34
N GLN A 16 -11.79 22.70 1.98
CA GLN A 16 -13.01 23.49 2.09
C GLN A 16 -13.47 23.96 0.70
N THR A 17 -12.56 24.49 -0.11
CA THR A 17 -12.85 24.92 -1.49
C THR A 17 -13.31 23.76 -2.37
N SER A 18 -12.66 22.60 -2.25
CA SER A 18 -13.05 21.36 -2.94
C SER A 18 -14.48 20.93 -2.57
N ARG A 19 -14.86 21.02 -1.30
CA ARG A 19 -16.22 20.69 -0.85
C ARG A 19 -17.26 21.72 -1.30
N ASP A 20 -16.97 23.01 -1.11
CA ASP A 20 -17.89 24.10 -1.40
C ASP A 20 -18.21 24.21 -2.89
N ARG A 21 -17.22 23.92 -3.75
CA ARG A 21 -17.33 24.01 -5.21
C ARG A 21 -17.52 22.66 -5.89
N GLN A 22 -17.57 21.56 -5.13
CA GLN A 22 -17.68 20.19 -5.65
C GLN A 22 -16.58 19.82 -6.65
N LEU A 23 -15.35 20.23 -6.35
CA LEU A 23 -14.17 19.99 -7.19
C LEU A 23 -13.29 18.91 -6.58
N THR A 24 -12.46 18.27 -7.40
CA THR A 24 -11.36 17.46 -6.87
C THR A 24 -10.35 18.36 -6.15
N LEU A 25 -9.55 17.79 -5.24
CA LEU A 25 -8.48 18.55 -4.57
C LEU A 25 -7.53 19.20 -5.59
N TRP A 26 -7.23 18.50 -6.68
CA TRP A 26 -6.37 19.01 -7.76
C TRP A 26 -6.97 20.24 -8.45
N GLN A 27 -8.26 20.18 -8.80
CA GLN A 27 -8.98 21.31 -9.39
C GLN A 27 -9.07 22.49 -8.42
N ALA A 28 -9.38 22.23 -7.15
CA ALA A 28 -9.43 23.26 -6.11
C ALA A 28 -8.07 23.96 -5.94
N CYS A 29 -6.95 23.23 -5.99
CA CYS A 29 -5.61 23.82 -5.98
C CYS A 29 -5.41 24.78 -7.17
N ARG A 30 -5.78 24.35 -8.39
CA ARG A 30 -5.67 25.20 -9.60
C ARG A 30 -6.49 26.48 -9.48
N GLU A 31 -7.74 26.38 -9.02
CA GLU A 31 -8.59 27.56 -8.85
C GLU A 31 -8.04 28.52 -7.79
N LEU A 32 -7.63 27.99 -6.62
CA LEU A 32 -7.06 28.82 -5.55
C LEU A 32 -5.79 29.58 -5.98
N LEU A 33 -5.00 28.97 -6.86
CA LEU A 33 -3.81 29.59 -7.46
C LEU A 33 -4.19 30.65 -8.50
N GLN A 34 -5.16 30.37 -9.37
CA GLN A 34 -5.65 31.32 -10.39
C GLN A 34 -6.30 32.55 -9.75
N GLU A 35 -7.13 32.36 -8.72
CA GLU A 35 -7.83 33.42 -7.97
C GLU A 35 -6.89 34.19 -7.04
N LYS A 36 -5.65 33.72 -6.85
CA LYS A 36 -4.69 34.25 -5.86
C LYS A 36 -5.30 34.30 -4.45
N ALA A 37 -6.15 33.32 -4.13
CA ALA A 37 -6.81 33.19 -2.83
C ALA A 37 -5.82 32.80 -1.71
N LEU A 38 -4.69 32.18 -2.08
CA LEU A 38 -3.56 31.92 -1.20
C LEU A 38 -2.49 32.99 -1.39
N ALA A 39 -1.86 33.44 -0.31
CA ALA A 39 -0.80 34.45 -0.34
C ALA A 39 0.57 33.90 0.06
N GLY A 40 1.62 34.48 -0.52
CA GLY A 40 3.01 34.28 -0.12
C GLY A 40 3.47 32.82 -0.20
N ARG A 41 4.11 32.34 0.88
CA ARG A 41 4.75 31.01 0.92
C ARG A 41 3.78 29.86 0.63
N ALA A 42 2.52 29.97 1.05
CA ALA A 42 1.53 28.92 0.83
C ALA A 42 1.19 28.75 -0.66
N ALA A 43 0.97 29.87 -1.38
CA ALA A 43 0.73 29.85 -2.82
C ALA A 43 1.94 29.29 -3.58
N SER A 44 3.15 29.76 -3.27
CA SER A 44 4.36 29.26 -3.94
C SER A 44 4.63 27.79 -3.65
N ALA A 45 4.36 27.30 -2.43
CA ALA A 45 4.50 25.88 -2.10
C ALA A 45 3.51 25.00 -2.86
N LEU A 46 2.25 25.44 -2.94
CA LEU A 46 1.22 24.72 -3.68
C LEU A 46 1.51 24.72 -5.19
N GLN A 47 1.90 25.86 -5.75
CA GLN A 47 2.30 25.99 -7.16
C GLN A 47 3.44 25.03 -7.51
N ARG A 48 4.53 25.02 -6.72
CA ARG A 48 5.65 24.10 -6.95
C ARG A 48 5.25 22.63 -6.86
N PHE A 49 4.33 22.28 -5.97
CA PHE A 49 3.83 20.91 -5.87
C PHE A 49 3.03 20.52 -7.12
N MET A 50 2.16 21.40 -7.61
CA MET A 50 1.39 21.18 -8.83
C MET A 50 2.31 21.02 -10.04
N GLU A 51 3.27 21.94 -10.19
CA GLU A 51 4.29 21.88 -11.26
C GLU A 51 5.11 20.60 -11.22
N LEU A 52 5.49 20.13 -10.03
CA LEU A 52 6.21 18.86 -9.88
C LEU A 52 5.38 17.67 -10.39
N ILE A 53 4.11 17.60 -10.01
CA ILE A 53 3.25 16.47 -10.40
C ILE A 53 2.95 16.52 -11.90
N ASP A 54 2.67 17.70 -12.46
CA ASP A 54 2.49 17.88 -13.91
C ASP A 54 3.78 17.51 -14.67
N ALA A 55 4.95 17.93 -14.19
CA ALA A 55 6.24 17.60 -14.79
C ALA A 55 6.53 16.10 -14.73
N LEU A 56 6.30 15.45 -13.59
CA LEU A 56 6.46 14.00 -13.46
C LEU A 56 5.55 13.26 -14.45
N ALA A 57 4.26 13.60 -14.50
CA ALA A 57 3.32 12.96 -15.41
C ALA A 57 3.72 13.12 -16.88
N GLN A 58 4.23 14.29 -17.26
CA GLN A 58 4.67 14.56 -18.62
C GLN A 58 6.01 13.87 -18.96
N GLU A 59 6.99 13.96 -18.08
CA GLU A 59 8.33 13.40 -18.31
C GLU A 59 8.32 11.87 -18.35
N THR A 60 7.41 11.21 -17.61
CA THR A 60 7.37 9.74 -17.54
C THR A 60 6.38 9.09 -18.50
N ALA A 61 5.56 9.87 -19.23
CA ALA A 61 4.43 9.34 -20.02
C ALA A 61 4.82 8.22 -21.01
N ASP A 62 5.95 8.37 -21.69
CA ASP A 62 6.41 7.43 -22.73
C ASP A 62 7.47 6.43 -22.23
N MET A 63 7.72 6.38 -20.92
CA MET A 63 8.74 5.51 -20.34
C MET A 63 8.14 4.15 -19.92
N PRO A 64 8.94 3.06 -19.90
CA PRO A 64 8.50 1.80 -19.30
C PRO A 64 8.13 1.97 -17.82
N LEU A 65 7.13 1.23 -17.32
CA LEU A 65 6.56 1.41 -15.98
C LEU A 65 7.64 1.46 -14.87
N HIS A 66 8.57 0.51 -14.84
CA HIS A 66 9.66 0.49 -13.86
C HIS A 66 10.56 1.75 -13.90
N VAL A 67 10.76 2.33 -15.09
CA VAL A 67 11.49 3.59 -15.25
C VAL A 67 10.64 4.76 -14.74
N GLN A 68 9.33 4.78 -15.00
CA GLN A 68 8.41 5.76 -14.43
C GLN A 68 8.47 5.73 -12.89
N THR A 69 8.39 4.53 -12.31
CA THR A 69 8.42 4.31 -10.86
C THR A 69 9.73 4.80 -10.25
N ASP A 70 10.88 4.40 -10.81
CA ASP A 70 12.20 4.84 -10.34
C ASP A 70 12.36 6.37 -10.43
N ARG A 71 11.92 6.98 -11.55
CA ARG A 71 11.97 8.43 -11.76
C ARG A 71 11.12 9.17 -10.74
N VAL A 72 9.87 8.76 -10.53
CA VAL A 72 8.97 9.36 -9.53
C VAL A 72 9.53 9.24 -8.12
N ILE A 73 10.10 8.08 -7.74
CA ILE A 73 10.71 7.87 -6.43
C ILE A 73 11.87 8.84 -6.18
N LYS A 74 12.72 9.06 -7.19
CA LYS A 74 13.89 9.95 -7.12
C LYS A 74 13.49 11.42 -7.15
N ASP A 75 12.73 11.82 -8.15
CA ASP A 75 12.42 13.23 -8.45
C ASP A 75 11.37 13.82 -7.51
N SER A 76 10.49 12.98 -6.94
CA SER A 76 9.67 13.40 -5.81
C SER A 76 10.52 13.70 -4.57
N GLY A 77 11.78 13.29 -4.51
CA GLY A 77 12.64 13.42 -3.34
C GLY A 77 12.33 12.41 -2.24
N LEU A 78 11.52 11.38 -2.52
CA LEU A 78 11.19 10.32 -1.55
C LEU A 78 12.43 9.50 -1.20
N ARG A 79 13.23 9.12 -2.20
CA ARG A 79 14.51 8.41 -1.98
C ARG A 79 15.45 9.23 -1.09
N THR A 80 15.67 10.49 -1.44
CA THR A 80 16.52 11.40 -0.66
C THR A 80 16.03 11.61 0.76
N MET A 81 14.71 11.64 0.99
CA MET A 81 14.15 11.70 2.34
C MET A 81 14.58 10.50 3.19
N TYR A 82 14.51 9.28 2.64
CA TYR A 82 14.89 8.07 3.37
C TYR A 82 16.40 7.89 3.51
N GLU A 83 17.20 8.39 2.55
CA GLU A 83 18.67 8.43 2.69
C GLU A 83 19.14 9.31 3.86
N GLN A 84 18.35 10.34 4.20
CA GLN A 84 18.62 11.21 5.34
C GLN A 84 18.13 10.63 6.67
N GLU A 85 17.32 9.56 6.64
CA GLU A 85 16.83 8.87 7.84
C GLU A 85 17.97 8.01 8.41
N LYS A 86 18.41 8.33 9.63
CA LYS A 86 19.54 7.63 10.26
C LYS A 86 19.13 6.23 10.73
N GLY A 87 20.04 5.27 10.53
CA GLY A 87 19.94 3.90 11.04
C GLY A 87 19.32 2.92 10.04
N GLU A 88 19.15 1.68 10.48
CA GLU A 88 18.71 0.56 9.64
C GLU A 88 17.32 0.79 9.02
N LYS A 89 16.45 1.54 9.70
CA LYS A 89 15.10 1.84 9.20
C LYS A 89 15.10 2.58 7.86
N GLY A 90 16.00 3.55 7.66
CA GLY A 90 16.11 4.27 6.40
C GLY A 90 16.55 3.34 5.27
N GLN A 91 17.52 2.47 5.56
CA GLN A 91 18.02 1.47 4.62
C GLN A 91 16.93 0.47 4.20
N THR A 92 16.19 -0.10 5.15
CA THR A 92 15.06 -0.99 4.86
C THR A 92 13.99 -0.32 4.01
N ARG A 93 13.72 0.98 4.20
CA ARG A 93 12.77 1.71 3.36
C ARG A 93 13.27 1.89 1.93
N ILE A 94 14.56 2.13 1.74
CA ILE A 94 15.18 2.23 0.41
C ILE A 94 15.11 0.88 -0.31
N GLU A 95 15.44 -0.21 0.39
CA GLU A 95 15.35 -1.57 -0.16
C GLU A 95 13.92 -1.90 -0.61
N ASN A 96 12.90 -1.55 0.20
CA ASN A 96 11.50 -1.71 -0.20
C ASN A 96 11.12 -0.89 -1.45
N LEU A 97 11.71 0.30 -1.64
CA LEU A 97 11.49 1.10 -2.85
C LEU A 97 12.16 0.48 -4.07
N GLU A 98 13.34 -0.12 -3.91
CA GLU A 98 14.04 -0.85 -4.97
C GLU A 98 13.26 -2.13 -5.35
N GLU A 99 12.66 -2.81 -4.38
CA GLU A 99 11.78 -3.95 -4.61
C GLU A 99 10.53 -3.54 -5.40
N LEU A 100 9.93 -2.39 -5.09
CA LEU A 100 8.80 -1.86 -5.89
C LEU A 100 9.19 -1.60 -7.35
N VAL A 101 10.40 -1.10 -7.62
CA VAL A 101 10.93 -0.94 -8.99
C VAL A 101 11.14 -2.30 -9.65
N THR A 102 11.60 -3.30 -8.92
CA THR A 102 11.76 -4.67 -9.42
C THR A 102 10.41 -5.31 -9.74
N ALA A 103 9.42 -5.18 -8.87
CA ALA A 103 8.06 -5.71 -9.08
C ALA A 103 7.41 -5.08 -10.32
N THR A 104 7.50 -3.76 -10.49
CA THR A 104 7.00 -3.08 -11.70
C THR A 104 7.76 -3.45 -12.98
N ARG A 105 8.99 -3.97 -12.87
CA ARG A 105 9.77 -4.48 -14.00
C ARG A 105 9.38 -5.91 -14.38
N GLN A 106 9.05 -6.73 -13.39
CA GLN A 106 8.62 -8.12 -13.58
C GLN A 106 7.14 -8.22 -13.98
N PHE A 107 6.35 -7.20 -13.65
CA PHE A 107 4.95 -7.12 -14.06
C PHE A 107 4.84 -7.21 -15.58
N SER A 108 4.21 -8.30 -16.04
CA SER A 108 3.95 -8.56 -17.45
C SER A 108 2.54 -8.07 -17.75
N TYR A 109 2.46 -7.12 -18.68
CA TYR A 109 1.19 -6.62 -19.17
C TYR A 109 0.58 -7.66 -20.11
N ASN A 110 -0.53 -8.28 -19.70
CA ASN A 110 -1.18 -9.35 -20.45
C ASN A 110 -2.15 -8.77 -21.48
N GLU A 111 -2.43 -9.53 -22.55
CA GLU A 111 -3.42 -9.15 -23.57
C GLU A 111 -4.84 -9.04 -22.99
N GLU A 112 -5.12 -9.69 -21.85
CA GLU A 112 -6.40 -9.57 -21.13
C GLU A 112 -6.63 -8.17 -20.52
N ASP A 113 -5.57 -7.36 -20.40
CA ASP A 113 -5.62 -5.99 -19.87
C ASP A 113 -5.82 -4.92 -20.96
N GLU A 114 -6.19 -5.29 -22.19
CA GLU A 114 -6.25 -4.41 -23.40
C GLU A 114 -6.91 -3.02 -23.19
N ASP A 115 -7.84 -2.90 -22.23
CA ASP A 115 -8.55 -1.64 -21.93
C ASP A 115 -7.85 -0.73 -20.90
N LEU A 116 -6.75 -1.16 -20.26
CA LEU A 116 -6.10 -0.44 -19.16
C LEU A 116 -4.74 0.15 -19.57
N MET A 117 -4.37 1.30 -19.01
CA MET A 117 -2.97 1.74 -19.10
C MET A 117 -2.07 0.81 -18.26
N PRO A 118 -0.79 0.61 -18.62
CA PRO A 118 0.12 -0.26 -17.87
C PRO A 118 0.18 0.02 -16.36
N LEU A 119 0.15 1.28 -15.96
CA LEU A 119 0.08 1.69 -14.55
C LEU A 119 -1.24 1.27 -13.89
N GLN A 120 -2.37 1.39 -14.60
CA GLN A 120 -3.67 1.00 -14.08
C GLN A 120 -3.77 -0.52 -13.91
N ALA A 121 -3.28 -1.29 -14.88
CA ALA A 121 -3.21 -2.75 -14.79
C ALA A 121 -2.36 -3.20 -13.59
N PHE A 122 -1.17 -2.61 -13.42
CA PHE A 122 -0.32 -2.89 -12.26
C PHE A 122 -1.00 -2.55 -10.93
N LEU A 123 -1.65 -1.37 -10.82
CA LEU A 123 -2.34 -0.98 -9.59
C LEU A 123 -3.54 -1.89 -9.27
N SER A 124 -4.27 -2.35 -10.29
CA SER A 124 -5.35 -3.33 -10.13
C SER A 124 -4.80 -4.68 -9.62
N HIS A 125 -3.71 -5.18 -10.21
CA HIS A 125 -3.05 -6.41 -9.78
C HIS A 125 -2.55 -6.31 -8.34
N ALA A 126 -1.81 -5.25 -8.02
CA ALA A 126 -1.28 -5.01 -6.67
C ALA A 126 -2.39 -4.90 -5.61
N ALA A 127 -3.55 -4.33 -5.95
CA ALA A 127 -4.69 -4.24 -5.04
C ALA A 127 -5.34 -5.59 -4.76
N LEU A 128 -5.30 -6.54 -5.71
CA LEU A 128 -5.79 -7.91 -5.54
C LEU A 128 -4.81 -8.75 -4.71
N GLU A 129 -3.51 -8.67 -5.00
CA GLU A 129 -2.47 -9.42 -4.29
C GLU A 129 -2.19 -8.92 -2.86
N ALA A 130 -2.46 -7.64 -2.56
CA ALA A 130 -2.24 -7.07 -1.23
C ALA A 130 -3.07 -7.73 -0.10
N GLY A 131 -3.91 -8.72 -0.40
CA GLY A 131 -4.64 -9.56 0.56
C GLY A 131 -4.31 -11.05 0.54
N GLU A 132 -3.62 -11.58 -0.49
CA GLU A 132 -3.41 -13.02 -0.70
C GLU A 132 -2.02 -13.29 -1.32
N GLY A 133 -1.26 -14.21 -0.72
CA GLY A 133 -0.14 -14.91 -1.40
C GLY A 133 1.16 -14.12 -1.60
N GLN A 134 2.01 -14.02 -0.58
CA GLN A 134 3.42 -13.57 -0.73
C GLN A 134 4.37 -14.64 -1.31
N ALA A 135 3.85 -15.76 -1.81
CA ALA A 135 4.65 -16.80 -2.45
C ALA A 135 3.97 -17.20 -3.77
N ASP A 136 4.72 -17.12 -4.87
CA ASP A 136 4.28 -17.65 -6.16
C ASP A 136 3.83 -19.11 -6.03
N THR A 137 2.86 -19.54 -6.83
CA THR A 137 2.35 -20.93 -6.89
C THR A 137 3.44 -22.01 -7.15
N TRP A 138 4.67 -21.61 -7.46
CA TRP A 138 5.79 -22.49 -7.82
C TRP A 138 7.00 -22.41 -6.88
N GLN A 139 6.94 -21.61 -5.81
CA GLN A 139 8.02 -21.57 -4.82
C GLN A 139 7.75 -22.54 -3.67
N ASP A 140 8.73 -23.40 -3.36
CA ASP A 140 8.72 -24.22 -2.15
C ASP A 140 8.93 -23.32 -0.93
N ALA A 141 7.82 -22.93 -0.30
CA ALA A 141 7.81 -22.00 0.81
C ALA A 141 6.85 -22.46 1.91
N VAL A 142 7.22 -22.17 3.16
CA VAL A 142 6.33 -22.39 4.30
C VAL A 142 5.24 -21.32 4.28
N GLN A 143 3.98 -21.74 4.21
CA GLN A 143 2.85 -20.83 4.25
C GLN A 143 2.52 -20.43 5.70
N LEU A 144 2.66 -19.15 6.02
CA LEU A 144 2.23 -18.58 7.30
C LEU A 144 0.87 -17.92 7.11
N MET A 145 -0.12 -18.34 7.89
CA MET A 145 -1.48 -17.82 7.82
C MET A 145 -2.18 -17.89 9.17
N THR A 146 -3.32 -17.20 9.28
CA THR A 146 -4.19 -17.33 10.46
C THR A 146 -5.08 -18.57 10.34
N LEU A 147 -5.59 -19.09 11.46
CA LEU A 147 -6.55 -20.22 11.46
C LEU A 147 -7.81 -19.93 10.64
N HIS A 148 -8.26 -18.67 10.58
CA HIS A 148 -9.41 -18.27 9.79
C HIS A 148 -9.12 -18.39 8.29
N SER A 149 -7.94 -17.94 7.86
CA SER A 149 -7.49 -18.00 6.47
C SER A 149 -7.26 -19.43 5.97
N ALA A 150 -7.01 -20.38 6.87
CA ALA A 150 -6.81 -21.79 6.52
C ALA A 150 -8.11 -22.54 6.16
N LYS A 151 -9.29 -21.91 6.34
CA LYS A 151 -10.58 -22.56 6.10
C LYS A 151 -10.71 -22.97 4.63
N GLY A 152 -10.95 -24.26 4.39
CA GLY A 152 -11.10 -24.82 3.05
C GLY A 152 -9.79 -25.22 2.37
N LEU A 153 -8.65 -24.99 3.01
CA LEU A 153 -7.33 -25.46 2.55
C LEU A 153 -6.93 -26.75 3.25
N GLU A 154 -6.02 -27.52 2.67
CA GLU A 154 -5.46 -28.72 3.29
C GLU A 154 -3.96 -28.83 2.95
N PHE A 155 -3.15 -29.26 3.91
CA PHE A 155 -1.69 -29.31 3.79
C PHE A 155 -1.14 -30.65 4.26
N PRO A 156 -0.03 -31.14 3.66
CA PRO A 156 0.63 -32.37 4.13
C PRO A 156 1.02 -32.31 5.60
N GLN A 157 1.60 -31.18 6.04
CA GLN A 157 2.00 -30.92 7.42
C GLN A 157 1.52 -29.54 7.86
N VAL A 158 1.04 -29.44 9.11
CA VAL A 158 0.55 -28.19 9.70
C VAL A 158 1.15 -28.02 11.08
N PHE A 159 1.73 -26.84 11.34
CA PHE A 159 2.18 -26.43 12.66
C PHE A 159 1.23 -25.37 13.20
N ILE A 160 0.51 -25.69 14.28
CA ILE A 160 -0.29 -24.72 15.02
C ILE A 160 0.55 -24.24 16.20
N VAL A 161 0.84 -22.94 16.22
CA VAL A 161 1.66 -22.29 17.26
C VAL A 161 0.79 -21.41 18.16
N GLY A 162 1.28 -21.10 19.37
CA GLY A 162 0.54 -20.23 20.29
C GLY A 162 -0.69 -20.87 20.92
N MET A 163 -0.69 -22.20 21.10
CA MET A 163 -1.74 -22.97 21.78
C MET A 163 -1.66 -22.79 23.31
N GLU A 164 -1.79 -21.55 23.76
CA GLU A 164 -1.68 -21.14 25.16
C GLU A 164 -2.91 -20.32 25.57
N GLU A 165 -3.41 -20.52 26.80
CA GLU A 165 -4.53 -19.73 27.33
C GLU A 165 -4.18 -18.23 27.37
N GLY A 166 -5.08 -17.39 26.87
CA GLY A 166 -4.86 -15.95 26.69
C GLY A 166 -4.43 -15.58 25.27
N MET A 167 -3.85 -16.52 24.51
CA MET A 167 -3.55 -16.37 23.08
C MET A 167 -4.54 -17.18 22.23
N PHE A 168 -4.68 -18.47 22.50
CA PHE A 168 -5.65 -19.36 21.88
C PHE A 168 -6.07 -20.47 22.87
N PRO A 169 -7.24 -20.33 23.54
CA PRO A 169 -8.27 -19.31 23.31
C PRO A 169 -7.83 -17.91 23.77
N SER A 170 -8.30 -16.88 23.06
CA SER A 170 -8.00 -15.49 23.42
C SER A 170 -8.64 -15.10 24.76
N GLN A 171 -8.03 -14.16 25.47
CA GLN A 171 -8.54 -13.70 26.78
C GLN A 171 -9.97 -13.15 26.71
N MET A 172 -10.32 -12.47 25.60
CA MET A 172 -11.68 -11.99 25.34
C MET A 172 -12.72 -13.12 25.23
N SER A 173 -12.32 -14.29 24.72
CA SER A 173 -13.19 -15.45 24.57
C SER A 173 -13.36 -16.24 25.88
N LEU A 174 -12.46 -16.04 26.85
CA LEU A 174 -12.57 -16.59 28.21
C LEU A 174 -13.54 -15.78 29.07
N ASP A 175 -13.53 -14.45 28.92
CA ASP A 175 -14.34 -13.54 29.74
C ASP A 175 -15.82 -13.49 29.30
N GLU A 176 -16.10 -13.71 28.01
CA GLU A 176 -17.47 -13.71 27.47
C GLU A 176 -18.02 -15.13 27.28
N GLY A 177 -18.98 -15.52 28.13
CA GLY A 177 -19.69 -16.81 28.04
C GLY A 177 -20.30 -17.04 26.65
N GLY A 178 -19.88 -18.12 25.99
CA GLY A 178 -20.34 -18.54 24.66
C GLY A 178 -19.32 -18.35 23.53
N ARG A 179 -18.30 -17.50 23.70
CA ARG A 179 -17.23 -17.32 22.68
C ARG A 179 -16.17 -18.42 22.68
N LEU A 180 -16.01 -19.12 23.79
CA LEU A 180 -15.11 -20.29 23.89
C LEU A 180 -15.49 -21.41 22.90
N GLU A 181 -16.78 -21.55 22.57
CA GLU A 181 -17.21 -22.53 21.58
C GLU A 181 -16.76 -22.17 20.17
N GLU A 182 -16.64 -20.88 19.86
CA GLU A 182 -16.13 -20.40 18.57
C GLU A 182 -14.63 -20.65 18.45
N GLU A 183 -13.85 -20.35 19.48
CA GLU A 183 -12.41 -20.69 19.53
C GLU A 183 -12.19 -22.21 19.38
N ARG A 184 -13.07 -23.02 19.99
CA ARG A 184 -13.04 -24.48 19.82
C ARG A 184 -13.34 -24.91 18.39
N ARG A 185 -14.30 -24.27 17.72
CA ARG A 185 -14.58 -24.51 16.29
C ARG A 185 -13.37 -24.11 15.44
N LEU A 186 -12.72 -23.00 15.76
CA LEU A 186 -11.52 -22.54 15.06
C LEU A 186 -10.34 -23.52 15.25
N ALA A 187 -10.18 -24.08 16.46
CA ALA A 187 -9.18 -25.09 16.77
C ALA A 187 -9.42 -26.36 15.95
N TYR A 188 -10.69 -26.78 15.87
CA TYR A 188 -11.10 -27.92 15.06
C TYR A 188 -10.81 -27.70 13.57
N VAL A 189 -11.06 -26.50 13.04
CA VAL A 189 -10.67 -26.14 11.66
C VAL A 189 -9.17 -26.33 11.48
N GLY A 190 -8.34 -25.75 12.35
CA GLY A 190 -6.88 -25.88 12.29
C GLY A 190 -6.38 -27.33 12.27
N VAL A 191 -6.88 -28.14 13.22
CA VAL A 191 -6.49 -29.56 13.33
C VAL A 191 -6.89 -30.36 12.09
N THR A 192 -8.04 -30.04 11.49
CA THR A 192 -8.53 -30.75 10.29
C THR A 192 -7.87 -30.29 8.99
N ARG A 193 -6.93 -29.33 9.01
CA ARG A 193 -6.20 -28.94 7.78
C ARG A 193 -5.00 -29.87 7.49
N ALA A 194 -4.54 -30.65 8.46
CA ALA A 194 -3.40 -31.55 8.30
C ALA A 194 -3.82 -32.87 7.63
N MET A 195 -3.17 -33.26 6.54
CA MET A 195 -3.40 -34.54 5.87
C MET A 195 -2.57 -35.68 6.48
N GLN A 196 -1.36 -35.38 6.97
CA GLN A 196 -0.40 -36.35 7.47
C GLN A 196 0.20 -35.88 8.81
N LYS A 197 0.82 -36.81 9.55
CA LYS A 197 1.52 -36.53 10.81
C LYS A 197 3.00 -36.31 10.59
#